data_AF-A0A2V9W1C3-F1
#
_entry.id   AF-A0A2V9W1C3-F1
#
_cell.length_a   1.000
_cell.length_b   1.000
_cell.length_c   1.000
_cell.angle_alpha   90.00
_cell.angle_beta   90.00
_cell.angle_gamma   90.00
#
_symmetry.space_group_name_H-M   'P 1'
#
loop_
_entity.id
_entity.type
_entity.pdbx_description
1 polymer ?
#
loop_
_entity_poly.entity_id
_entity_poly.type
_entity_poly.pdbx_seq_one_letter_code
_entity_poly.pdbx_strand_id
1 'polypeptide(L)'
;FSSGVPLYVMPLDSTQLKLDEVKRAFLFTRGTAVSDQLAILYHLWAQETPTLFDPMTLEFVLRPDLCPVTGLHIRVDDKGFTREEPGAVNAQVCLNSNPENFFQFYLRRVGER
;
A
#
# COMPACT_ATOMS: atom_id res chain seq x y z
N PHE A 1 -16.88 2.28 -8.00
CA PHE A 1 -16.55 3.23 -9.08
C PHE A 1 -17.76 3.99 -9.63
N SER A 2 -18.99 3.48 -9.51
CA SER A 2 -20.23 4.17 -9.97
C SER A 2 -20.99 4.92 -8.87
N SER A 3 -20.50 4.93 -7.63
CA SER A 3 -21.22 5.51 -6.47
C SER A 3 -21.20 7.05 -6.44
N GLY A 4 -20.41 7.71 -7.29
CA GLY A 4 -20.33 9.18 -7.34
C GLY A 4 -19.54 9.83 -6.21
N VAL A 5 -18.94 9.05 -5.30
CA VAL A 5 -18.06 9.57 -4.24
C VAL A 5 -16.63 9.77 -4.76
N PRO A 6 -15.84 10.69 -4.19
CA PRO A 6 -14.42 10.78 -4.47
C PRO A 6 -13.71 9.46 -4.13
N LEU A 7 -12.98 8.89 -5.09
CA LEU A 7 -12.25 7.63 -4.95
C LEU A 7 -10.76 7.85 -5.20
N TYR A 8 -9.94 7.39 -4.25
CA TYR A 8 -8.49 7.26 -4.38
C TYR A 8 -8.15 5.78 -4.31
N VAL A 9 -7.40 5.29 -5.31
CA VAL A 9 -7.18 3.86 -5.52
C VAL A 9 -5.70 3.58 -5.57
N MET A 10 -5.25 2.63 -4.73
CA MET A 10 -3.89 2.13 -4.70
C MET A 10 -3.87 0.69 -5.25
N PRO A 11 -3.78 0.50 -6.58
CA PRO A 11 -3.79 -0.81 -7.22
C PRO A 11 -2.48 -1.57 -6.98
N LEU A 12 -2.44 -2.85 -7.39
CA LEU A 12 -1.26 -3.72 -7.28
C LEU A 12 0.01 -3.12 -7.93
N ASP A 13 -0.14 -2.28 -8.95
CA ASP A 13 0.93 -1.52 -9.60
C ASP A 13 1.73 -0.65 -8.61
N SER A 14 1.08 -0.17 -7.54
CA SER A 14 1.64 0.73 -6.55
C SER A 14 1.87 0.10 -5.16
N THR A 15 1.27 -1.06 -4.90
CA THR A 15 1.20 -1.67 -3.56
C THR A 15 1.90 -3.01 -3.44
N GLN A 16 2.55 -3.51 -4.48
CA GLN A 16 3.36 -4.75 -4.41
C GLN A 16 4.72 -4.56 -3.71
N LEU A 17 4.71 -3.94 -2.53
CA LEU A 17 5.89 -3.53 -1.77
C LEU A 17 6.44 -4.70 -0.95
N LYS A 18 7.66 -5.15 -1.26
CA LYS A 18 8.26 -6.33 -0.62
C LYS A 18 8.98 -5.96 0.68
N LEU A 19 8.55 -6.55 1.79
CA LEU A 19 9.21 -6.40 3.08
C LEU A 19 10.40 -7.39 3.14
N ASP A 20 11.52 -7.00 2.55
CA ASP A 20 12.73 -7.83 2.47
C ASP A 20 13.37 -8.14 3.83
N GLU A 21 14.36 -9.03 3.82
CA GLU A 21 15.07 -9.50 5.02
C GLU A 21 15.65 -8.35 5.87
N VAL A 22 16.27 -7.33 5.24
CA VAL A 22 16.90 -6.22 5.96
C VAL A 22 15.84 -5.41 6.71
N LYS A 23 14.72 -5.12 6.04
CA LYS A 23 13.60 -4.38 6.64
C LYS A 23 12.90 -5.19 7.74
N ARG A 24 12.74 -6.50 7.56
CA ARG A 24 12.20 -7.41 8.59
C ARG A 24 13.11 -7.46 9.81
N ALA A 25 14.41 -7.66 9.62
CA ALA A 25 15.38 -7.69 10.72
C ALA A 25 15.38 -6.36 11.50
N PHE A 26 15.34 -5.23 10.80
CA PHE A 26 15.18 -3.92 11.46
C PHE A 26 13.90 -3.86 12.30
N LEU A 27 12.75 -4.24 11.73
CA LEU A 27 11.46 -4.14 12.41
C LEU A 27 11.34 -5.08 13.62
N PHE A 28 11.80 -6.32 13.51
CA PHE A 28 11.64 -7.31 14.58
C PHE A 28 12.61 -7.13 15.74
N THR A 29 13.63 -6.28 15.59
CA THR A 29 14.55 -5.93 16.69
C THR A 29 14.09 -4.72 17.51
N ARG A 30 12.97 -4.09 17.15
CA ARG A 30 12.50 -2.85 17.81
C ARG A 30 12.00 -3.10 19.23
N GLY A 31 11.29 -4.21 19.46
CA GLY A 31 10.78 -4.62 20.78
C GLY A 31 9.66 -3.73 21.32
N THR A 32 8.83 -3.17 20.43
CA THR A 32 7.62 -2.40 20.77
C THR A 32 6.39 -3.29 20.64
N ALA A 33 5.29 -2.93 21.30
CA ALA A 33 4.05 -3.69 21.19
C ALA A 33 3.59 -3.86 19.72
N VAL A 34 3.80 -2.84 18.88
CA VAL A 34 3.46 -2.90 17.45
C VAL A 34 4.43 -3.80 16.68
N SER A 35 5.75 -3.66 16.89
CA SER A 35 6.71 -4.51 16.17
C SER A 35 6.57 -5.99 16.51
N ASP A 36 6.24 -6.30 17.77
CA ASP A 36 6.07 -7.66 18.24
C ASP A 36 4.80 -8.29 17.65
N GLN A 37 3.70 -7.52 17.58
CA GLN A 37 2.48 -7.96 16.89
C GLN A 37 2.72 -8.21 15.40
N LEU A 38 3.48 -7.32 14.73
CA LEU A 38 3.84 -7.50 13.32
C LEU A 38 4.73 -8.73 13.10
N ALA A 39 5.65 -9.03 14.03
CA ALA A 39 6.46 -10.26 13.98
C ALA A 39 5.58 -11.53 14.08
N ILE A 40 4.59 -11.53 14.97
CA ILE A 40 3.64 -12.66 15.09
C ILE A 40 2.84 -12.82 13.80
N LEU A 41 2.26 -11.73 13.26
CA LEU A 41 1.49 -11.77 12.01
C LEU A 41 2.34 -12.24 10.83
N TYR A 42 3.60 -11.81 10.75
CA TYR A 42 4.56 -12.29 9.75
C TYR A 42 4.71 -13.81 9.79
N HIS A 43 4.86 -14.41 10.98
CA HIS A 43 4.99 -15.86 11.10
C HIS A 43 3.70 -16.60 10.71
N LEU A 44 2.52 -16.03 10.99
CA LEU A 44 1.24 -16.59 10.58
C LEU A 44 1.01 -16.52 9.06
N TRP A 45 1.58 -15.51 8.39
CA TRP A 45 1.47 -15.35 6.94
C TRP A 45 2.17 -16.49 6.17
N ALA A 46 3.16 -17.15 6.78
CA ALA A 46 3.87 -18.30 6.22
C ALA A 46 4.51 -18.07 4.82
N GLN A 47 4.90 -16.81 4.54
CA GLN A 47 5.65 -16.43 3.34
C GLN A 47 6.93 -15.72 3.77
N GLU A 48 8.06 -16.12 3.19
CA GLU A 48 9.37 -15.60 3.58
C GLU A 48 9.48 -14.08 3.37
N THR A 49 9.05 -13.58 2.22
CA THR A 49 9.03 -12.14 1.91
C THR A 49 7.58 -11.69 1.68
N PRO A 50 6.92 -11.12 2.71
CA PRO A 50 5.56 -10.62 2.59
C PRO A 50 5.47 -9.44 1.61
N THR A 51 4.30 -9.31 0.98
CA THR A 51 3.94 -8.12 0.22
C THR A 51 3.00 -7.25 1.06
N LEU A 52 3.34 -5.97 1.18
CA LEU A 52 2.57 -4.98 1.91
C LEU A 52 1.62 -4.22 0.97
N PHE A 53 0.40 -4.75 0.81
CA PHE A 53 -0.62 -4.12 -0.04
C PHE A 53 -1.28 -2.91 0.63
N ASP A 54 -1.79 -3.12 1.84
CA ASP A 54 -2.65 -2.16 2.52
C ASP A 54 -1.92 -0.92 3.08
N PRO A 55 -0.68 -1.03 3.61
CA PRO A 55 -0.01 0.12 4.23
C PRO A 55 0.13 1.35 3.33
N MET A 56 0.38 1.17 2.02
CA MET A 56 0.46 2.30 1.08
C MET A 56 -0.84 3.11 1.05
N THR A 57 -2.00 2.45 1.16
CA THR A 57 -3.30 3.14 1.19
C THR A 57 -3.43 4.04 2.42
N LEU A 58 -2.98 3.56 3.59
CA LEU A 58 -2.99 4.36 4.82
C LEU A 58 -1.96 5.49 4.78
N GLU A 59 -0.77 5.22 4.26
CA GLU A 59 0.28 6.22 4.15
C GLU A 59 -0.06 7.32 3.16
N PHE A 60 -0.73 7.00 2.06
CA PHE A 60 -1.21 8.00 1.10
C PHE A 60 -2.08 9.07 1.77
N VAL A 61 -2.90 8.71 2.76
CA VAL A 61 -3.74 9.68 3.51
C VAL A 61 -2.88 10.69 4.27
N LEU A 62 -1.70 10.28 4.74
CA LEU A 62 -0.78 11.11 5.52
C LEU A 62 0.27 11.82 4.64
N ARG A 63 0.67 11.17 3.54
CA ARG A 63 1.75 11.54 2.64
C ARG A 63 1.35 11.22 1.19
N PRO A 64 0.48 12.04 0.58
CA PRO A 64 0.04 11.82 -0.80
C PRO A 64 1.18 11.81 -1.82
N ASP A 65 2.31 12.44 -1.50
CA ASP A 65 3.51 12.48 -2.32
C ASP A 65 4.21 11.12 -2.48
N LEU A 66 3.92 10.14 -1.62
CA LEU A 66 4.44 8.77 -1.74
C LEU A 66 3.77 7.98 -2.89
N CYS A 67 2.58 8.41 -3.32
CA CYS A 67 1.81 7.75 -4.37
C CYS A 67 1.04 8.79 -5.19
N PRO A 68 1.71 9.58 -6.05
CA PRO A 68 1.05 10.55 -6.91
C PRO A 68 -0.02 9.88 -7.77
N VAL A 69 -1.20 10.50 -7.85
CA VAL A 69 -2.37 9.94 -8.52
C VAL A 69 -2.66 10.60 -9.86
N THR A 70 -3.19 9.80 -10.79
CA THR A 70 -3.71 10.24 -12.08
C THR A 70 -5.21 10.01 -12.11
N GLY A 71 -5.96 10.98 -12.64
CA GLY A 71 -7.39 10.84 -12.85
C GLY A 71 -7.70 9.88 -13.99
N LEU A 72 -8.40 8.79 -13.70
CA LEU A 72 -8.82 7.78 -14.67
C LEU A 72 -10.34 7.55 -14.62
N HIS A 73 -10.91 7.06 -15.72
CA HIS A 73 -12.26 6.50 -15.73
C HIS A 73 -12.16 4.98 -15.64
N ILE A 74 -12.54 4.43 -14.49
CA ILE A 74 -12.43 3.01 -14.16
C ILE A 74 -13.81 2.37 -14.10
N ARG A 75 -13.95 1.21 -14.74
CA ARG A 75 -15.09 0.30 -14.61
C ARG A 75 -14.62 -1.00 -13.96
N VAL A 76 -15.47 -1.62 -13.14
CA VAL A 76 -15.28 -3.01 -12.72
C VAL A 76 -16.11 -3.88 -13.65
N ASP A 77 -15.48 -4.81 -14.35
CA ASP A 77 -16.19 -5.72 -15.24
C ASP A 77 -16.90 -6.85 -14.48
N ASP A 78 -17.73 -7.62 -15.18
CA ASP A 78 -18.55 -8.69 -14.57
C ASP A 78 -17.71 -9.84 -13.99
N LYS A 79 -16.39 -9.84 -14.24
CA LYS A 79 -15.43 -10.80 -13.69
C LYS A 79 -14.63 -10.21 -12.53
N GLY A 80 -14.89 -8.96 -12.14
CA GLY A 80 -14.21 -8.27 -11.05
C GLY A 80 -12.90 -7.58 -11.45
N PHE A 81 -12.54 -7.52 -12.74
CA PHE A 81 -11.35 -6.75 -13.14
C PHE A 81 -11.65 -5.26 -13.17
N THR A 82 -10.73 -4.47 -12.66
CA THR A 82 -10.69 -3.01 -12.88
C THR A 82 -10.13 -2.71 -14.27
N ARG A 83 -10.93 -2.07 -15.12
CA ARG A 83 -10.60 -1.68 -16.49
C ARG A 83 -10.60 -0.17 -16.61
N GLU A 84 -9.56 0.38 -17.21
CA GLU A 84 -9.59 1.75 -17.73
C GLU A 84 -10.41 1.77 -19.03
N GLU A 85 -11.31 2.75 -19.15
CA GLU A 85 -12.15 2.94 -20.33
C GLU A 85 -12.28 4.45 -20.64
N PRO A 86 -12.60 4.85 -21.87
CA PRO A 86 -12.89 6.26 -22.17
C PRO A 86 -14.07 6.79 -21.35
N GLY A 87 -13.94 7.96 -20.73
CA GLY A 87 -15.03 8.58 -19.97
C GLY A 87 -14.58 9.72 -19.06
N ALA A 88 -15.54 10.29 -18.33
CA ALA A 88 -15.26 11.31 -17.32
C ALA A 88 -14.57 10.69 -16.10
N VAL A 89 -13.48 11.29 -15.61
CA VAL A 89 -12.72 10.78 -14.46
C VAL A 89 -13.64 10.45 -13.28
N ASN A 90 -13.54 9.22 -12.77
CA ASN A 90 -14.31 8.75 -11.61
C ASN A 90 -13.43 8.20 -10.47
N ALA A 91 -12.11 8.15 -10.67
CA ALA A 91 -11.15 7.73 -9.66
C ALA A 91 -9.80 8.43 -9.86
N GLN A 92 -9.10 8.62 -8.74
CA GLN A 92 -7.71 9.05 -8.69
C GLN A 92 -6.86 7.81 -8.39
N VAL A 93 -6.00 7.40 -9.31
CA VAL A 93 -5.31 6.11 -9.25
C VAL A 93 -3.80 6.32 -9.17
N CYS A 94 -3.15 5.70 -8.18
CA CYS A 94 -1.69 5.67 -8.12
C CYS A 94 -1.14 4.54 -8.98
N LEU A 95 -0.41 4.87 -10.04
CA LEU A 95 0.20 3.87 -10.92
C LEU A 95 1.68 3.61 -10.61
N ASN A 96 2.31 4.51 -9.87
CA ASN A 96 3.72 4.41 -9.52
C ASN A 96 3.96 5.02 -8.14
N SER A 97 4.15 4.15 -7.14
CA SER A 97 4.51 4.60 -5.79
C SER A 97 6.00 4.91 -5.69
N ASN A 98 6.42 5.47 -4.56
CA ASN A 98 7.82 5.58 -4.18
C ASN A 98 8.16 4.59 -3.06
N PRO A 99 8.63 3.36 -3.38
CA PRO A 99 8.92 2.33 -2.39
C PRO A 99 9.98 2.74 -1.36
N GLU A 100 10.99 3.49 -1.77
CA GLU A 100 12.07 3.91 -0.87
C GLU A 100 11.55 4.84 0.22
N ASN A 101 10.87 5.92 -0.19
CA ASN A 101 10.31 6.88 0.76
C ASN A 101 9.18 6.26 1.59
N PHE A 102 8.40 5.35 1.01
CA PHE A 102 7.41 4.53 1.74
C PHE A 102 8.09 3.77 2.87
N PHE A 103 9.13 2.96 2.59
CA PHE A 103 9.76 2.16 3.64
C PHE A 103 10.48 3.00 4.70
N GLN A 104 11.06 4.14 4.31
CA GLN A 104 11.62 5.09 5.28
C GLN A 104 10.54 5.61 6.24
N PHE A 105 9.35 5.94 5.73
CA PHE A 105 8.24 6.42 6.54
C PHE A 105 7.61 5.29 7.38
N TYR A 106 7.23 4.18 6.73
CA TYR A 106 6.61 3.01 7.34
C TYR A 106 7.41 2.47 8.51
N LEU A 107 8.67 2.08 8.27
CA LEU A 107 9.50 1.39 9.26
C LEU A 107 9.80 2.28 10.46
N ARG A 108 9.97 3.59 10.24
CA ARG A 108 10.07 4.56 11.32
C ARG A 108 8.77 4.57 12.13
N ARG A 109 7.62 4.71 11.47
CA ARG A 109 6.31 4.84 12.13
C ARG A 109 5.93 3.62 12.98
N VAL A 110 6.18 2.40 12.48
CA VAL A 110 5.83 1.16 13.20
C VAL A 110 6.95 0.63 14.09
N GLY A 111 8.18 1.14 13.93
CA GLY A 111 9.34 0.79 14.74
C GLY A 111 9.74 1.82 15.80
N GLU A 112 9.07 2.98 15.85
CA GLU A 112 9.27 4.01 16.88
C GLU A 112 8.99 3.45 18.28
N ARG A 113 9.88 3.75 19.23
CA ARG A 113 9.75 3.42 20.66
C ARG A 113 9.09 4.57 21.41
#